data_AF-A0A822ZF26-F1
#
_entry.id   AF-A0A822ZF26-F1
#
_cell.length_a   1.000
_cell.length_b   1.000
_cell.length_c   1.000
_cell.angle_alpha   90.00
_cell.angle_beta   90.00
_cell.angle_gamma   90.00
#
_symmetry.space_group_name_H-M   'P 1'
#
loop_
_entity.id
_entity.type
_entity.pdbx_description
1 polymer ?
#
loop_
_entity_poly.entity_id
_entity_poly.type
_entity_poly.pdbx_seq_one_letter_code
_entity_poly.pdbx_strand_id
1 'polypeptide(L)'
;MESDLEYDEQARCRKLAQSSSFYRSVYSEVEEVGWERLVKLDEDLTSVSFRILDMKGRVHIMEIQLPQNYPKCAPSIAADMPYICELKWSINSRLRDIVHQFREHLENLQGFWSTMENIDRTLWVIDPRQPARSTSFRKINLGNDCRVVLSIDALDPRSLPECRFLGPHLVVDSMIKKWRRNSKRWYNISPSFCLS
;
A
#
# COMPACT_ATOMS: atom_id res chain seq x y z
N MET A 1 -14.15 8.48 26.46
CA MET A 1 -13.65 9.70 25.77
C MET A 1 -13.49 9.46 24.27
N GLU A 2 -12.70 8.49 23.79
CA GLU A 2 -12.73 8.08 22.36
C GLU A 2 -14.08 7.45 21.96
N SER A 3 -14.64 6.61 22.84
CA SER A 3 -15.95 5.96 22.62
C SER A 3 -17.13 6.92 22.50
N ASP A 4 -17.06 8.07 23.16
CA ASP A 4 -18.16 9.04 23.22
C ASP A 4 -18.16 9.94 21.98
N LEU A 5 -16.96 10.24 21.44
CA LEU A 5 -16.80 10.96 20.17
C LEU A 5 -17.26 10.11 18.98
N GLU A 6 -16.95 8.82 18.98
CA GLU A 6 -17.37 7.86 17.94
C GLU A 6 -18.90 7.68 17.90
N TYR A 7 -19.54 7.69 19.08
CA TYR A 7 -21.00 7.62 19.23
C TYR A 7 -21.70 8.91 18.76
N ASP A 8 -21.16 10.08 19.11
CA ASP A 8 -21.72 11.37 18.70
C ASP A 8 -21.59 11.60 17.18
N GLU A 9 -20.48 11.17 16.56
CA GLU A 9 -20.35 11.19 15.10
C GLU A 9 -21.39 10.29 14.44
N GLN A 10 -21.61 9.05 14.92
CA GLN A 10 -22.63 8.16 14.39
C GLN A 10 -24.05 8.74 14.51
N ALA A 11 -24.39 9.37 15.65
CA ALA A 11 -25.71 9.95 15.87
C ALA A 11 -25.96 11.19 14.99
N ARG A 12 -24.93 12.03 14.79
CA ARG A 12 -24.99 13.21 13.90
C ARG A 12 -25.10 12.80 12.44
N CYS A 13 -24.34 11.79 12.02
CA CYS A 13 -24.40 11.19 10.68
C CYS A 13 -25.81 10.73 10.32
N ARG A 14 -26.51 10.07 11.26
CA ARG A 14 -27.90 9.62 11.07
C ARG A 14 -28.90 10.77 10.87
N LYS A 15 -28.67 11.96 11.43
CA LYS A 15 -29.51 13.15 11.18
C LYS A 15 -29.28 13.72 9.78
N LEU A 16 -28.03 13.81 9.32
CA LEU A 16 -27.70 14.31 7.97
C LEU A 16 -28.17 13.35 6.87
N ALA A 17 -28.16 12.03 7.12
CA ALA A 17 -28.80 11.05 6.24
C ALA A 17 -30.27 11.39 5.98
N GLN A 18 -30.98 12.04 6.89
CA GLN A 18 -32.40 12.34 6.67
C GLN A 18 -32.65 13.44 5.63
N SER A 19 -31.65 14.24 5.24
CA SER A 19 -31.85 15.43 4.38
C SER A 19 -31.62 15.25 2.87
N SER A 20 -30.96 14.17 2.40
CA SER A 20 -30.83 13.90 0.96
C SER A 20 -30.68 12.41 0.62
N SER A 21 -31.14 11.99 -0.57
CA SER A 21 -30.98 10.62 -1.06
C SER A 21 -29.52 10.21 -1.25
N PHE A 22 -28.65 11.17 -1.61
CA PHE A 22 -27.21 10.97 -1.72
C PHE A 22 -26.59 10.59 -0.37
N TYR A 23 -26.88 11.38 0.68
CA TYR A 23 -26.34 11.11 2.02
C TYR A 23 -26.81 9.74 2.52
N ARG A 24 -28.10 9.41 2.36
CA ARG A 24 -28.62 8.07 2.72
C ARG A 24 -27.87 6.94 2.03
N SER A 25 -27.58 7.09 0.73
CA SER A 25 -26.85 6.08 -0.04
C SER A 25 -25.46 5.87 0.54
N VAL A 26 -24.68 6.95 0.72
CA VAL A 26 -23.30 6.87 1.22
C VAL A 26 -23.27 6.28 2.64
N TYR A 27 -24.17 6.70 3.53
CA TYR A 27 -24.24 6.14 4.88
C TYR A 27 -24.62 4.65 4.90
N SER A 28 -25.56 4.25 4.04
CA SER A 28 -25.89 2.83 3.85
C SER A 28 -24.69 2.04 3.33
N GLU A 29 -23.88 2.62 2.45
CA GLU A 29 -22.67 1.98 1.94
C GLU A 29 -21.56 1.86 2.98
N VAL A 30 -21.41 2.86 3.86
CA VAL A 30 -20.51 2.79 5.02
C VAL A 30 -20.96 1.70 5.99
N GLU A 31 -22.27 1.59 6.26
CA GLU A 31 -22.83 0.54 7.11
C GLU A 31 -22.58 -0.86 6.52
N GLU A 32 -22.68 -1.02 5.20
CA GLU A 32 -22.35 -2.28 4.50
C GLU A 32 -20.87 -2.66 4.59
N VAL A 33 -19.98 -1.67 4.59
CA VAL A 33 -18.54 -1.90 4.79
C VAL A 33 -18.23 -2.24 6.25
N GLY A 34 -18.93 -1.59 7.18
CA GLY A 34 -18.76 -1.72 8.62
C GLY A 34 -18.21 -0.43 9.24
N TRP A 35 -18.96 0.13 10.19
CA TRP A 35 -18.59 1.35 10.93
C TRP A 35 -17.31 1.17 11.74
N GLU A 36 -17.02 -0.05 12.21
CA GLU A 36 -15.82 -0.38 12.97
C GLU A 36 -14.52 -0.27 12.15
N ARG A 37 -14.66 -0.19 10.82
CA ARG A 37 -13.55 0.01 9.88
C ARG A 37 -13.43 1.45 9.44
N LEU A 38 -14.43 2.29 9.72
CA LEU A 38 -14.40 3.70 9.33
C LEU A 38 -13.30 4.41 10.13
N VAL A 39 -12.45 5.15 9.43
CA VAL A 39 -11.40 5.97 10.06
C VAL A 39 -11.81 7.43 10.06
N LYS A 40 -12.38 7.89 8.95
CA LYS A 40 -12.85 9.27 8.77
C LYS A 40 -13.93 9.31 7.70
N LEU A 41 -14.93 10.16 7.92
CA LEU A 41 -15.92 10.55 6.92
C LEU A 41 -16.06 12.07 6.96
N ASP A 42 -15.81 12.74 5.84
CA ASP A 42 -15.92 14.20 5.78
C ASP A 42 -17.38 14.64 5.82
N GLU A 43 -17.66 15.80 6.45
CA GLU A 43 -19.03 16.30 6.65
C GLU A 43 -19.79 16.52 5.33
N ASP A 44 -19.07 16.88 4.27
CA ASP A 44 -19.59 17.10 2.92
C ASP A 44 -19.67 15.81 2.07
N LEU A 45 -19.24 14.68 2.65
CA LEU A 45 -19.16 13.36 2.00
C LEU A 45 -18.31 13.37 0.72
N THR A 46 -17.31 14.26 0.62
CA THR A 46 -16.35 14.24 -0.49
C THR A 46 -15.23 13.23 -0.27
N SER A 47 -14.99 12.83 0.99
CA SER A 47 -13.99 11.82 1.33
C SER A 47 -14.46 10.87 2.42
N VAL A 48 -14.11 9.59 2.26
CA VAL A 48 -14.29 8.54 3.26
C VAL A 48 -13.03 7.70 3.33
N SER A 49 -12.62 7.27 4.51
CA SER A 49 -11.46 6.40 4.68
C SER A 49 -11.74 5.19 5.56
N PHE A 50 -11.18 4.06 5.18
CA PHE A 50 -11.38 2.78 5.86
C PHE A 50 -10.05 2.14 6.27
N ARG A 51 -10.04 1.54 7.46
CA ARG A 51 -8.99 0.69 7.98
C ARG A 51 -9.21 -0.75 7.50
N ILE A 52 -8.25 -1.28 6.76
CA ILE A 52 -8.27 -2.65 6.24
C ILE A 52 -7.06 -3.42 6.75
N LEU A 53 -7.28 -4.63 7.23
CA LEU A 53 -6.22 -5.57 7.60
C LEU A 53 -5.93 -6.48 6.40
N ASP A 54 -4.64 -6.70 6.11
CA ASP A 54 -4.24 -7.76 5.19
C ASP A 54 -4.09 -9.12 5.91
N MET A 55 -3.79 -10.17 5.14
CA MET A 55 -3.63 -11.54 5.66
C MET A 55 -2.49 -11.71 6.68
N LYS A 56 -1.56 -10.76 6.77
CA LYS A 56 -0.48 -10.75 7.78
C LYS A 56 -0.81 -9.86 8.98
N GLY A 57 -2.06 -9.38 9.08
CA GLY A 57 -2.52 -8.51 10.15
C GLY A 57 -1.97 -7.09 10.07
N ARG A 58 -1.41 -6.67 8.93
CA ARG A 58 -0.88 -5.32 8.75
C ARG A 58 -2.05 -4.38 8.43
N VAL A 59 -2.05 -3.22 9.07
CA VAL A 59 -3.07 -2.19 8.89
C VAL A 59 -2.75 -1.34 7.67
N HIS A 60 -3.75 -1.16 6.81
CA HIS A 60 -3.73 -0.27 5.65
C HIS A 60 -4.89 0.71 5.76
N ILE A 61 -4.63 1.99 5.50
CA ILE A 61 -5.68 3.02 5.44
C ILE A 61 -5.94 3.30 3.96
N MET A 62 -7.18 3.08 3.54
CA MET A 62 -7.65 3.38 2.20
C MET A 62 -8.47 4.66 2.26
N GLU A 63 -8.03 5.70 1.56
CA GLU A 63 -8.78 6.94 1.37
C GLU A 63 -9.52 6.87 0.05
N ILE A 64 -10.80 7.22 0.06
CA ILE A 64 -11.67 7.24 -1.10
C ILE A 64 -12.17 8.67 -1.27
N GLN A 65 -11.98 9.24 -2.45
CA GLN A 65 -12.56 10.53 -2.82
C GLN A 65 -13.81 10.31 -3.66
N LEU A 66 -14.93 10.82 -3.19
CA LEU A 66 -16.25 10.71 -3.81
C LEU A 66 -16.48 11.94 -4.71
N PRO A 67 -16.63 11.77 -6.04
CA PRO A 67 -16.92 12.88 -6.92
C PRO A 67 -18.35 13.40 -6.70
N GLN A 68 -18.62 14.66 -7.03
CA GLN A 68 -19.94 15.28 -6.86
C GLN A 68 -21.09 14.54 -7.54
N ASN A 69 -20.81 13.79 -8.60
CA ASN A 69 -21.78 13.02 -9.36
C ASN A 69 -21.72 11.51 -9.07
N TYR A 70 -21.13 11.10 -7.94
CA TYR A 70 -21.15 9.73 -7.45
C TYR A 70 -22.60 9.19 -7.37
N PRO A 71 -22.87 7.92 -7.76
CA PRO A 71 -21.94 6.90 -8.26
C PRO A 71 -21.75 6.92 -9.79
N LYS A 72 -22.23 7.93 -10.52
CA LYS A 72 -22.12 7.99 -11.99
C LYS A 72 -20.68 8.10 -12.46
N CYS A 73 -19.82 8.77 -11.70
CA CYS A 73 -18.36 8.71 -11.88
C CYS A 73 -17.71 7.86 -10.81
N ALA A 74 -16.64 7.18 -11.20
CA ALA A 74 -15.84 6.37 -10.31
C ALA A 74 -15.18 7.27 -9.24
N PRO A 75 -15.16 6.82 -7.98
CA PRO A 75 -14.32 7.44 -6.98
C PRO A 75 -12.84 7.17 -7.25
N SER A 76 -11.97 8.01 -6.69
CA SER A 76 -10.53 7.75 -6.68
C SER A 76 -10.10 7.20 -5.33
N ILE A 77 -9.01 6.42 -5.35
CA ILE A 77 -8.46 5.75 -4.16
C ILE A 77 -7.02 6.16 -3.96
N ALA A 78 -6.64 6.37 -2.70
CA ALA A 78 -5.26 6.59 -2.27
C ALA A 78 -4.95 5.73 -1.04
N ALA A 79 -3.71 5.22 -0.99
CA ALA A 79 -3.19 4.44 0.12
C ALA A 79 -1.65 4.40 0.05
N ASP A 80 -1.00 4.06 1.17
CA ASP A 80 0.45 3.88 1.23
C ASP A 80 0.88 2.56 0.58
N MET A 81 0.93 2.54 -0.75
CA MET A 81 1.25 1.37 -1.58
C MET A 81 2.18 1.73 -2.73
N PRO A 82 2.98 0.78 -3.23
CA PRO A 82 3.91 1.06 -4.33
C PRO A 82 3.18 1.43 -5.64
N TYR A 83 1.95 0.95 -5.81
CA TYR A 83 1.03 1.33 -6.88
C TYR A 83 -0.42 1.05 -6.45
N ILE A 84 -1.37 1.80 -7.02
CA ILE A 84 -2.81 1.66 -6.77
C ILE A 84 -3.43 0.72 -7.81
N CYS A 85 -4.46 -0.04 -7.42
CA CYS A 85 -5.20 -0.89 -8.36
C CYS A 85 -6.05 -0.06 -9.33
N GLU A 86 -6.23 -0.58 -10.54
CA GLU A 86 -7.25 -0.05 -11.45
C GLU A 86 -8.64 -0.42 -10.93
N LEU A 87 -9.42 0.59 -10.53
CA LEU A 87 -10.75 0.39 -9.98
C LEU A 87 -11.73 0.01 -11.08
N LYS A 88 -12.28 -1.21 -11.02
CA LYS A 88 -13.44 -1.59 -11.83
C LYS A 88 -14.68 -0.98 -11.21
N TRP A 89 -15.31 -0.06 -11.94
CA TRP A 89 -16.44 0.73 -11.45
C TRP A 89 -17.60 0.74 -12.44
N SER A 90 -18.82 0.69 -11.91
CA SER A 90 -20.06 0.92 -12.63
C SER A 90 -21.00 1.79 -11.79
N ILE A 91 -22.07 2.32 -12.39
CA ILE A 91 -23.09 3.10 -11.65
C ILE A 91 -23.79 2.30 -10.55
N ASN A 92 -23.74 0.96 -10.62
CA ASN A 92 -24.31 0.06 -9.61
C ASN A 92 -23.29 -0.38 -8.56
N SER A 93 -22.03 0.01 -8.72
CA SER A 93 -20.97 -0.28 -7.76
C SER A 93 -21.13 0.60 -6.51
N ARG A 94 -20.63 0.09 -5.39
CA ARG A 94 -20.74 0.71 -4.06
C ARG A 94 -19.40 0.63 -3.32
N LEU A 95 -19.27 1.31 -2.17
CA LEU A 95 -18.04 1.32 -1.38
C LEU A 95 -17.51 -0.10 -1.03
N ARG A 96 -18.40 -1.06 -0.77
CA ARG A 96 -18.01 -2.46 -0.49
C ARG A 96 -17.24 -3.11 -1.64
N ASP A 97 -17.54 -2.74 -2.88
CA ASP A 97 -16.89 -3.31 -4.07
C ASP A 97 -15.47 -2.76 -4.23
N ILE A 98 -15.26 -1.49 -3.81
CA ILE A 98 -13.93 -0.87 -3.72
C ILE A 98 -13.12 -1.59 -2.64
N VAL A 99 -13.70 -1.80 -1.45
CA VAL A 99 -13.05 -2.51 -0.34
C VAL A 99 -12.66 -3.94 -0.74
N HIS A 100 -13.52 -4.63 -1.50
CA HIS A 100 -13.22 -5.96 -2.02
C HIS A 100 -12.02 -5.95 -2.97
N GLN A 101 -12.05 -5.10 -4.01
CA GLN A 101 -10.94 -4.96 -4.95
C GLN A 101 -9.62 -4.53 -4.28
N PHE A 102 -9.71 -3.65 -3.28
CA PHE A 102 -8.56 -3.24 -2.49
C PHE A 102 -7.96 -4.41 -1.70
N ARG A 103 -8.78 -5.28 -1.10
CA ARG A 103 -8.29 -6.48 -0.42
C ARG A 103 -7.56 -7.43 -1.37
N GLU A 104 -8.12 -7.71 -2.55
CA GLU A 104 -7.44 -8.52 -3.57
C GLU A 104 -6.08 -7.90 -3.97
N HIS A 105 -6.03 -6.57 -4.08
CA HIS A 105 -4.78 -5.85 -4.35
C HIS A 105 -3.76 -6.00 -3.23
N LEU A 106 -4.20 -5.94 -1.95
CA LEU A 106 -3.33 -6.21 -0.80
C LEU A 106 -2.74 -7.62 -0.84
N GLU A 107 -3.47 -8.62 -1.36
CA GLU A 107 -2.99 -9.99 -1.51
C GLU A 107 -1.86 -10.08 -2.56
N ASN A 108 -2.01 -9.37 -3.69
CA ASN A 108 -0.97 -9.30 -4.72
C ASN A 108 0.32 -8.65 -4.22
N LEU A 109 0.23 -7.67 -3.32
CA LEU A 109 1.38 -6.94 -2.76
C LEU A 109 2.11 -7.70 -1.64
N GLN A 110 1.63 -8.87 -1.20
CA GLN A 110 2.24 -9.63 -0.11
C GLN A 110 3.69 -10.02 -0.39
N GLY A 111 3.99 -10.43 -1.63
CA GLY A 111 5.34 -10.80 -2.04
C GLY A 111 6.31 -9.62 -1.94
N PHE A 112 5.85 -8.43 -2.33
CA PHE A 112 6.64 -7.20 -2.29
C PHE A 112 6.95 -6.82 -0.84
N TRP A 113 5.94 -6.66 0.01
CA TRP A 113 6.18 -6.26 1.41
C TRP A 113 7.01 -7.29 2.18
N SER A 114 6.81 -8.58 1.92
CA SER A 114 7.63 -9.64 2.54
C SER A 114 9.11 -9.53 2.13
N THR A 115 9.38 -9.14 0.88
CA THR A 115 10.75 -8.92 0.38
C THR A 115 11.37 -7.70 1.05
N MET A 116 10.63 -6.59 1.14
CA MET A 116 11.10 -5.37 1.81
C MET A 116 11.37 -5.62 3.30
N GLU A 117 10.45 -6.28 4.01
CA GLU A 117 10.63 -6.67 5.41
C GLU A 117 11.84 -7.58 5.62
N ASN A 118 12.11 -8.50 4.68
CA ASN A 118 13.29 -9.34 4.76
C ASN A 118 14.58 -8.52 4.59
N ILE A 119 14.62 -7.57 3.64
CA ILE A 119 15.74 -6.63 3.48
C ILE A 119 15.96 -5.85 4.78
N ASP A 120 14.89 -5.27 5.33
CA ASP A 120 14.94 -4.45 6.54
C ASP A 120 15.42 -5.23 7.77
N ARG A 121 15.08 -6.52 7.86
CA ARG A 121 15.52 -7.40 8.95
C ARG A 121 16.94 -7.92 8.79
N THR A 122 17.39 -8.17 7.57
CA THR A 122 18.64 -8.93 7.30
C THR A 122 19.82 -8.05 6.92
N LEU A 123 19.58 -6.85 6.41
CA LEU A 123 20.63 -5.97 5.89
C LEU A 123 20.74 -4.70 6.73
N TRP A 124 21.93 -4.06 6.68
CA TRP A 124 22.13 -2.77 7.32
C TRP A 124 21.52 -1.65 6.48
N VAL A 125 20.21 -1.46 6.61
CA VAL A 125 19.48 -0.34 5.98
C VAL A 125 19.83 0.97 6.68
N ILE A 126 20.31 1.93 5.90
CA ILE A 126 20.64 3.30 6.32
C ILE A 126 19.42 4.21 6.14
N ASP A 127 18.69 4.02 5.05
CA ASP A 127 17.65 4.94 4.61
C ASP A 127 16.63 4.24 3.69
N PRO A 128 15.31 4.50 3.86
CA PRO A 128 14.70 5.24 4.97
C PRO A 128 14.81 4.50 6.31
N ARG A 129 14.86 5.25 7.43
CA ARG A 129 14.86 4.67 8.78
C ARG A 129 13.50 4.08 9.19
N GLN A 130 12.44 4.70 8.70
CA GLN A 130 11.05 4.26 8.87
C GLN A 130 10.40 4.22 7.49
N PRO A 131 10.55 3.10 6.75
CA PRO A 131 10.00 3.00 5.41
C PRO A 131 8.47 3.00 5.42
N ALA A 132 7.89 3.82 4.55
CA ALA A 132 6.50 3.71 4.17
C ALA A 132 6.28 2.44 3.33
N ARG A 133 5.06 1.91 3.31
CA ARG A 133 4.69 0.70 2.55
C ARG A 133 4.69 0.91 1.04
N SER A 134 4.65 2.16 0.58
CA SER A 134 4.91 2.57 -0.79
C SER A 134 6.39 2.59 -1.18
N THR A 135 7.31 2.63 -0.22
CA THR A 135 8.73 2.84 -0.52
C THR A 135 9.39 1.56 -1.02
N SER A 136 9.75 1.53 -2.30
CA SER A 136 10.33 0.38 -3.00
C SER A 136 11.86 0.33 -3.04
N PHE A 137 12.55 1.30 -2.43
CA PHE A 137 14.01 1.31 -2.36
C PHE A 137 14.54 1.21 -0.94
N ARG A 138 15.78 0.72 -0.80
CA ARG A 138 16.58 0.76 0.43
C ARG A 138 18.01 1.14 0.13
N LYS A 139 18.57 2.05 0.93
CA LYS A 139 20.00 2.35 0.94
C LYS A 139 20.67 1.48 1.99
N ILE A 140 21.54 0.59 1.57
CA ILE A 140 22.18 -0.42 2.41
C ILE A 140 23.67 -0.08 2.57
N ASN A 141 24.18 -0.22 3.79
CA ASN A 141 25.61 -0.12 4.07
C ASN A 141 26.32 -1.41 3.65
N LEU A 142 27.35 -1.29 2.81
CA LEU A 142 28.20 -2.43 2.44
C LEU A 142 29.54 -2.44 3.20
N GLY A 143 29.82 -1.40 4.00
CA GLY A 143 31.12 -1.18 4.64
C GLY A 143 32.15 -0.57 3.69
N ASN A 144 33.35 -0.26 4.21
CA ASN A 144 34.46 0.35 3.45
C ASN A 144 34.05 1.60 2.64
N ASP A 145 33.28 2.49 3.27
CA ASP A 145 32.70 3.70 2.65
C ASP A 145 31.87 3.44 1.38
N CYS A 146 31.37 2.21 1.22
CA CYS A 146 30.51 1.81 0.11
C CYS A 146 29.08 1.56 0.58
N ARG A 147 28.12 2.05 -0.20
CA ARG A 147 26.69 1.88 0.02
C ARG A 147 26.05 1.47 -1.30
N VAL A 148 24.90 0.80 -1.23
CA VAL A 148 24.09 0.49 -2.41
C VAL A 148 22.68 0.99 -2.19
N VAL A 149 22.12 1.68 -3.18
CA VAL A 149 20.68 1.89 -3.29
C VAL A 149 20.12 0.74 -4.09
N LEU A 150 19.29 -0.06 -3.45
CA LEU A 150 18.59 -1.20 -4.01
C LEU A 150 17.15 -0.80 -4.27
N SER A 151 16.68 -0.90 -5.52
CA SER A 151 15.28 -0.67 -5.89
C SER A 151 14.63 -2.00 -6.27
N ILE A 152 13.50 -2.30 -5.63
CA ILE A 152 12.73 -3.53 -5.81
C ILE A 152 11.52 -3.22 -6.70
N ASP A 153 11.30 -4.01 -7.73
CA ASP A 153 10.06 -3.95 -8.51
C ASP A 153 8.90 -4.49 -7.65
N ALA A 154 7.84 -3.71 -7.49
CA ALA A 154 6.69 -4.13 -6.68
C ALA A 154 5.77 -5.14 -7.40
N LEU A 155 5.84 -5.22 -8.73
CA LEU A 155 5.10 -6.20 -9.53
C LEU A 155 5.85 -7.55 -9.59
N ASP A 156 7.18 -7.51 -9.63
CA ASP A 156 8.03 -8.70 -9.53
C ASP A 156 9.16 -8.50 -8.50
N PRO A 157 8.86 -8.65 -7.20
CA PRO A 157 9.83 -8.38 -6.12
C PRO A 157 10.96 -9.41 -6.04
N ARG A 158 10.88 -10.50 -6.82
CA ARG A 158 11.94 -11.51 -6.93
C ARG A 158 12.80 -11.32 -8.18
N SER A 159 12.44 -10.42 -9.09
CA SER A 159 13.27 -10.04 -10.23
C SER A 159 14.63 -9.48 -9.81
N LEU A 160 15.55 -9.39 -10.76
CA LEU A 160 16.86 -8.78 -10.51
C LEU A 160 16.67 -7.30 -10.14
N PRO A 161 17.06 -6.87 -8.94
CA PRO A 161 16.81 -5.50 -8.49
C PRO A 161 17.77 -4.51 -9.15
N GLU A 162 17.32 -3.26 -9.28
CA GLU A 162 18.19 -2.18 -9.71
C GLU A 162 19.15 -1.81 -8.58
N CYS A 163 20.44 -1.70 -8.90
CA CYS A 163 21.48 -1.40 -7.92
C CYS A 163 22.28 -0.17 -8.34
N ARG A 164 22.33 0.83 -7.46
CA ARG A 164 23.20 2.00 -7.61
C ARG A 164 24.20 2.07 -6.46
N PHE A 165 25.47 1.80 -6.75
CA PHE A 165 26.56 1.84 -5.79
C PHE A 165 27.04 3.28 -5.56
N LEU A 166 27.40 3.59 -4.31
CA LEU A 166 27.86 4.90 -3.85
C LEU A 166 29.11 4.71 -3.01
N GLY A 167 30.14 5.52 -3.23
CA GLY A 167 31.40 5.44 -2.49
C GLY A 167 32.60 5.88 -3.34
N PRO A 168 33.84 5.65 -2.86
CA PRO A 168 35.05 5.93 -3.61
C PRO A 168 35.09 5.18 -4.96
N HIS A 169 35.57 5.84 -6.01
CA HIS A 169 35.55 5.35 -7.39
C HIS A 169 36.08 3.91 -7.54
N LEU A 170 37.27 3.64 -6.98
CA LEU A 170 37.92 2.33 -7.08
C LEU A 170 37.09 1.21 -6.39
N VAL A 171 36.40 1.53 -5.31
CA VAL A 171 35.55 0.58 -4.58
C VAL A 171 34.28 0.31 -5.37
N VAL A 172 33.63 1.36 -5.86
CA VAL A 172 32.41 1.28 -6.68
C VAL A 172 32.65 0.49 -7.97
N ASP A 173 33.73 0.76 -8.69
CA ASP A 173 34.10 0.01 -9.91
C ASP A 173 34.24 -1.50 -9.66
N SER A 174 34.87 -1.85 -8.55
CA SER A 174 35.01 -3.25 -8.12
C SER A 174 33.65 -3.88 -7.87
N MET A 175 32.74 -3.17 -7.19
CA MET A 175 31.38 -3.66 -6.90
C MET A 175 30.54 -3.80 -8.17
N ILE A 176 30.60 -2.85 -9.10
CA ILE A 176 29.89 -2.93 -10.38
C ILE A 176 30.36 -4.14 -11.19
N LYS A 177 31.68 -4.41 -11.25
CA LYS A 177 32.23 -5.59 -11.92
C LYS A 177 31.73 -6.89 -11.28
N LYS A 178 31.74 -6.97 -9.94
CA LYS A 178 31.21 -8.13 -9.19
C LYS A 178 29.72 -8.32 -9.43
N TRP A 179 28.93 -7.25 -9.39
CA TRP A 179 27.49 -7.28 -9.65
C TRP A 179 27.20 -7.80 -11.06
N ARG A 180 27.79 -7.21 -12.11
CA ARG A 180 27.60 -7.63 -13.51
C ARG A 180 27.96 -9.09 -13.76
N ARG A 181 28.99 -9.61 -13.07
CA ARG A 181 29.39 -11.01 -13.20
C ARG A 181 28.36 -11.97 -12.58
N ASN A 182 27.71 -11.56 -11.49
CA ASN A 182 26.83 -12.42 -10.71
C ASN A 182 25.35 -12.22 -11.00
N SER A 183 24.93 -11.08 -11.55
CA SER A 183 23.52 -10.79 -11.86
C SER A 183 22.91 -11.81 -12.82
N LYS A 184 23.71 -12.36 -13.74
CA LYS A 184 23.28 -13.42 -14.66
C LYS A 184 22.88 -14.73 -13.95
N ARG A 185 23.35 -14.94 -12.72
CA ARG A 185 23.02 -16.13 -11.91
C ARG A 185 21.69 -15.99 -11.18
N TRP A 186 21.12 -14.79 -11.13
CA TRP A 186 19.89 -14.50 -10.39
C TRP A 186 18.72 -15.37 -10.86
N TYR A 187 18.52 -15.47 -12.17
CA TYR A 187 17.45 -16.27 -12.76
C TYR A 187 17.69 -17.78 -12.70
N ASN A 188 18.94 -18.23 -12.49
CA ASN A 188 19.28 -19.66 -12.43
C ASN A 188 19.00 -20.30 -11.07
N ILE A 189 18.62 -19.52 -10.06
CA ILE A 189 18.34 -19.98 -8.69
C ILE A 189 16.83 -20.12 -8.44
N SER A 190 15.98 -19.64 -9.35
CA SER A 190 14.53 -19.57 -9.20
C SER A 190 13.73 -20.78 -9.75
N PRO A 191 14.04 -22.04 -9.38
CA PRO A 191 12.97 -23.05 -9.33
C PRO A 191 12.78 -23.83 -8.03
N SER A 192 13.58 -23.66 -6.96
CA SER A 192 13.63 -24.70 -5.90
C SER A 192 13.32 -24.29 -4.45
N PHE A 193 12.65 -23.16 -4.19
CA PHE A 193 12.11 -22.86 -2.86
C PHE A 193 10.60 -22.56 -2.90
N CYS A 194 9.83 -23.50 -3.44
CA CYS A 194 8.42 -23.68 -3.07
C CYS A 194 8.33 -25.02 -2.34
N LEU A 195 7.63 -25.03 -1.19
CA LEU A 195 7.40 -26.12 -0.25
C LEU A 195 8.41 -26.24 0.91
N SER A 196 8.17 -25.40 1.94
CA SER A 196 8.08 -25.87 3.34
C SER A 196 7.20 -24.91 4.12
#